data_AF-A0A6G1YRV4-F1
#
_entry.id   AF-A0A6G1YRV4-F1
#
_cell.length_a   1.000
_cell.length_b   1.000
_cell.length_c   1.000
_cell.angle_alpha   90.00
_cell.angle_beta   90.00
_cell.angle_gamma   90.00
#
_symmetry.space_group_name_H-M   'P 1'
#
loop_
_entity.id
_entity.type
_entity.pdbx_description
1 polymer ?
#
loop_
_entity_poly.entity_id
_entity_poly.type
_entity_poly.pdbx_seq_one_letter_code
_entity_poly.pdbx_strand_id
1 'polypeptide(L)'
;MLTSKLSILGAISDNRASNILKSIASADSNSDILITELKLTRKQYYSSMSGLIKAGLVKRQRGRYLLTAFGKVIYSAQKSLEAKIESALNNYWKLKAIDSLEMPSREENDKVISMLIDNQEIKDILIKDLLSSDAVKEKSRDMERTLVTVPNFL
;
A
#
# COMPACT_ATOMS: atom_id res chain seq x y z
N MET A 1 -8.32 -22.02 11.71
CA MET A 1 -7.75 -20.74 11.24
C MET A 1 -8.69 -20.20 10.17
N LEU A 2 -9.24 -19.00 10.36
CA LEU A 2 -9.95 -18.29 9.29
C LEU A 2 -9.10 -17.07 8.96
N THR A 3 -8.28 -17.19 7.92
CA THR A 3 -7.43 -16.10 7.44
C THR A 3 -8.15 -15.42 6.28
N SER A 4 -8.72 -14.25 6.53
CA SER A 4 -9.29 -13.39 5.49
C SER A 4 -8.35 -12.23 5.17
N LYS A 5 -8.42 -11.71 3.94
CA LYS A 5 -7.67 -10.50 3.54
C LYS A 5 -7.83 -9.36 4.57
N LEU A 6 -9.06 -9.10 5.02
CA LEU A 6 -9.35 -8.06 6.02
C LEU A 6 -8.69 -8.34 7.37
N SER A 7 -8.67 -9.59 7.82
CA SER A 7 -8.01 -9.93 9.08
C SER A 7 -6.49 -9.71 9.03
N ILE A 8 -5.87 -9.97 7.87
CA ILE A 8 -4.44 -9.75 7.64
C ILE A 8 -4.16 -8.25 7.60
N LEU A 9 -4.91 -7.50 6.80
CA LEU A 9 -4.76 -6.05 6.69
C LEU A 9 -4.94 -5.36 8.05
N GLY A 10 -5.97 -5.74 8.81
CA GLY A 10 -6.20 -5.22 10.15
C GLY A 10 -5.05 -5.52 11.11
N ALA A 11 -4.48 -6.72 11.04
CA ALA A 11 -3.35 -7.12 11.88
C ALA A 11 -2.06 -6.36 11.55
N ILE A 12 -1.78 -6.07 10.27
CA ILE A 12 -0.58 -5.31 9.88
C ILE A 12 -0.76 -3.79 10.02
N SER A 13 -2.00 -3.29 9.99
CA SER A 13 -2.29 -1.87 10.23
C SER A 13 -2.34 -1.49 11.71
N ASP A 14 -2.60 -2.46 12.60
CA ASP A 14 -2.55 -2.22 14.04
C ASP A 14 -1.10 -1.99 14.47
N ASN A 15 -0.81 -0.79 14.98
CA ASN A 15 0.54 -0.37 15.36
C ASN A 15 1.19 -1.37 16.35
N ARG A 16 0.42 -1.89 17.31
CA ARG A 16 0.94 -2.82 18.32
C ARG A 16 1.28 -4.18 17.71
N ALA A 17 0.37 -4.74 16.93
CA ALA A 17 0.57 -6.02 16.25
C ALA A 17 1.70 -5.94 15.21
N SER A 18 1.78 -4.84 14.46
CA SER A 18 2.89 -4.57 13.54
C SER A 18 4.24 -4.53 14.26
N ASN A 19 4.34 -3.81 15.38
CA ASN A 19 5.58 -3.74 16.16
C ASN A 19 5.98 -5.11 16.73
N ILE A 20 5.01 -5.89 17.24
CA ILE A 20 5.26 -7.27 17.67
C ILE A 20 5.78 -8.12 16.51
N LEU A 21 5.15 -8.03 15.34
CA LEU A 21 5.53 -8.79 14.16
C LEU A 21 6.95 -8.45 13.69
N LYS A 22 7.28 -7.15 13.61
CA LYS A 22 8.62 -6.64 13.30
C LYS A 22 9.66 -7.14 14.30
N SER A 23 9.34 -7.12 15.58
CA SER A 23 10.25 -7.55 16.62
C SER A 23 10.51 -9.06 16.59
N ILE A 24 9.50 -9.88 16.27
CA ILE A 24 9.69 -11.32 16.01
C ILE A 24 10.54 -11.55 14.75
N ALA A 25 10.38 -10.70 13.71
CA ALA A 25 11.16 -10.80 12.49
C ALA A 25 12.65 -10.47 12.69
N SER A 26 12.95 -9.53 13.59
CA SER A 26 14.31 -9.08 13.90
C SER A 26 15.00 -9.92 14.99
N ALA A 27 14.26 -10.63 15.83
CA ALA A 27 14.84 -11.42 16.91
C ALA A 27 15.43 -12.73 16.39
N ASP A 28 16.76 -12.85 16.43
CA ASP A 28 17.49 -14.10 16.18
C ASP A 28 17.22 -15.11 17.29
N SER A 29 16.09 -15.81 17.21
CA SER A 29 15.74 -17.04 17.92
C SER A 29 15.80 -17.07 19.46
N ASN A 30 16.34 -16.07 20.17
CA ASN A 30 16.90 -16.26 21.52
C ASN A 30 16.52 -15.22 22.59
N SER A 31 15.37 -14.56 22.52
CA SER A 31 14.96 -13.70 23.63
C SER A 31 13.52 -13.90 24.08
N ASP A 32 13.37 -14.17 25.38
CA ASP A 32 12.13 -14.01 26.16
C ASP A 32 11.69 -12.53 26.28
N ILE A 33 12.09 -11.68 25.34
CA ILE A 33 12.07 -10.22 25.46
C ILE A 33 11.37 -9.66 24.22
N LEU A 34 10.08 -9.39 24.37
CA LEU A 34 9.32 -8.56 23.43
C LEU A 34 8.38 -7.60 24.18
N ILE A 35 7.89 -7.97 25.36
CA ILE A 35 6.92 -7.14 26.08
C ILE A 35 7.55 -5.83 26.59
N THR A 36 8.78 -5.89 27.11
CA THR A 36 9.45 -4.75 27.76
C THR A 36 9.93 -3.69 26.76
N GLU A 37 10.41 -4.10 25.58
CA GLU A 37 10.88 -3.17 24.54
C GLU A 37 9.72 -2.46 23.83
N LEU A 38 8.58 -3.12 23.70
CA LEU A 38 7.41 -2.60 22.98
C LEU A 38 6.58 -1.60 23.80
N LYS A 39 6.93 -1.33 25.07
CA LYS A 39 6.17 -0.47 26.00
C LYS A 39 4.68 -0.80 26.06
N LEU A 40 4.33 -2.08 25.92
CA LEU A 40 2.94 -2.56 25.95
C LEU A 40 2.57 -3.12 27.32
N THR A 41 1.30 -2.93 27.71
CA THR A 41 0.74 -3.71 28.82
C THR A 41 0.63 -5.18 28.43
N ARG A 42 0.67 -6.09 29.41
CA ARG A 42 0.47 -7.54 29.17
C ARG A 42 -0.81 -7.82 28.40
N LYS A 43 -1.93 -7.17 28.76
CA LYS A 43 -3.22 -7.34 28.08
C LYS A 43 -3.14 -6.95 26.61
N GLN A 44 -2.55 -5.80 26.30
CA GLN A 44 -2.38 -5.35 24.90
C GLN A 44 -1.49 -6.31 24.12
N TYR A 45 -0.37 -6.73 24.70
CA TYR A 45 0.52 -7.70 24.07
C TYR A 45 -0.20 -9.01 23.72
N TYR A 46 -0.87 -9.63 24.70
CA TYR A 46 -1.57 -10.90 24.46
C TYR A 46 -2.75 -10.75 23.50
N SER A 47 -3.45 -9.61 23.52
CA SER A 47 -4.53 -9.32 22.57
C SER A 47 -3.99 -9.23 21.14
N SER A 48 -2.95 -8.42 20.91
CA SER A 48 -2.34 -8.27 19.58
C SER A 48 -1.70 -9.58 19.10
N MET A 49 -1.01 -10.32 19.98
CA MET A 49 -0.46 -11.64 19.67
C MET A 49 -1.54 -12.65 19.27
N SER A 50 -2.67 -12.66 20.00
CA SER A 50 -3.82 -13.51 19.65
C SER A 50 -4.35 -13.17 18.26
N GLY A 51 -4.41 -11.88 17.90
CA GLY A 51 -4.74 -11.41 16.55
C GLY A 51 -3.79 -11.96 15.50
N LEU A 52 -2.47 -11.83 15.71
CA LEU A 52 -1.44 -12.33 14.79
C LEU A 52 -1.50 -13.85 14.59
N ILE A 53 -1.79 -14.60 15.66
CA ILE A 53 -1.95 -16.06 15.60
C ILE A 53 -3.22 -16.45 14.84
N LYS A 54 -4.34 -15.76 15.12
CA LYS A 54 -5.62 -15.99 14.41
C LYS A 54 -5.50 -15.69 12.92
N ALA A 55 -4.74 -14.64 12.56
CA ALA A 55 -4.41 -14.27 11.19
C ALA A 55 -3.35 -15.19 10.53
N GLY A 56 -2.82 -16.18 11.26
CA GLY A 56 -1.85 -17.15 10.73
C GLY A 56 -0.45 -16.59 10.49
N LEU A 57 -0.15 -15.37 10.96
CA LEU A 57 1.14 -14.70 10.75
C LEU A 57 2.20 -15.21 11.71
N VAL A 58 1.80 -15.55 12.93
CA VAL A 58 2.68 -16.00 14.01
C VAL A 58 2.24 -17.37 14.51
N LYS A 59 3.20 -18.21 14.86
CA LYS A 59 2.98 -19.48 15.57
C LYS A 59 3.82 -19.53 16.84
N ARG A 60 3.40 -20.36 17.78
CA ARG A 60 4.20 -20.71 18.96
C ARG A 60 4.84 -22.09 18.76
N GLN A 61 6.14 -22.20 18.97
CA GLN A 61 6.88 -23.46 18.87
C GLN A 61 7.92 -23.51 20.00
N ARG A 62 7.91 -24.59 20.79
CA ARG A 62 8.84 -24.79 21.93
C ARG A 62 8.89 -23.58 22.88
N GLY A 63 7.73 -23.05 23.23
CA GLY A 63 7.60 -21.88 24.11
C GLY A 63 7.80 -20.52 23.43
N ARG A 64 8.42 -20.46 22.25
CA ARG A 64 8.80 -19.23 21.54
C ARG A 64 7.83 -18.86 20.43
N TYR A 65 7.71 -17.56 20.15
CA TYR A 65 6.94 -17.05 19.02
C TYR A 65 7.83 -16.90 17.79
N LEU A 66 7.30 -17.34 16.64
CA LEU A 66 8.00 -17.35 15.36
C LEU A 66 7.03 -16.93 14.25
N LEU A 67 7.55 -16.27 13.22
CA LEU A 67 6.82 -16.09 11.96
C LEU A 67 6.51 -17.44 11.31
N THR A 68 5.29 -17.61 10.82
CA THR A 68 4.97 -18.71 9.91
C THR A 68 5.58 -18.44 8.53
N ALA A 69 5.65 -19.44 7.65
CA ALA A 69 6.07 -19.20 6.26
C ALA A 69 5.17 -18.15 5.58
N PHE A 70 3.86 -18.24 5.83
CA PHE A 70 2.88 -17.25 5.41
C PHE A 70 3.17 -15.86 5.99
N GLY A 71 3.43 -15.79 7.30
CA GLY A 71 3.78 -14.55 8.00
C GLY A 71 5.04 -13.88 7.45
N LYS A 72 6.05 -14.65 7.04
CA LYS A 72 7.26 -14.10 6.39
C LYS A 72 6.94 -13.40 5.06
N VAL A 73 6.10 -14.01 4.23
CA VAL A 73 5.65 -13.41 2.95
C VAL A 73 4.88 -12.12 3.21
N ILE A 74 3.92 -12.15 4.15
CA ILE A 74 3.12 -10.97 4.51
C ILE A 74 4.00 -9.86 5.11
N TYR A 75 4.95 -10.19 5.98
CA TYR A 75 5.85 -9.21 6.57
C TYR A 75 6.74 -8.54 5.51
N SER A 76 7.23 -9.30 4.53
CA SER A 76 7.99 -8.75 3.39
C SER A 76 7.13 -7.78 2.57
N ALA A 77 5.87 -8.14 2.30
CA ALA A 77 4.92 -7.27 1.60
C ALA A 77 4.60 -6.00 2.40
N GLN A 78 4.39 -6.13 3.72
CA GLN A 78 4.18 -5.01 4.63
C GLN A 78 5.35 -4.03 4.59
N LYS A 79 6.60 -4.52 4.66
CA LYS A 79 7.79 -3.67 4.61
C LYS A 79 7.89 -2.89 3.29
N SER A 80 7.56 -3.53 2.17
CA SER A 80 7.50 -2.85 0.87
C SER A 80 6.39 -1.80 0.85
N LEU A 81 5.22 -2.11 1.39
CA LEU A 81 4.10 -1.17 1.47
C LEU A 81 4.44 0.04 2.35
N GLU A 82 5.04 -0.17 3.52
CA GLU A 82 5.50 0.90 4.41
C GLU A 82 6.46 1.86 3.69
N ALA A 83 7.46 1.32 2.98
CA ALA A 83 8.41 2.13 2.21
C ALA A 83 7.72 2.96 1.10
N LYS A 84 6.73 2.38 0.41
CA LYS A 84 5.95 3.11 -0.60
C LYS A 84 5.11 4.22 0.01
N ILE A 85 4.47 3.98 1.15
CA ILE A 85 3.70 4.98 1.88
C ILE A 85 4.63 6.12 2.33
N GLU A 86 5.79 5.81 2.89
CA GLU A 86 6.77 6.81 3.32
C GLU A 86 7.26 7.66 2.14
N SER A 87 7.58 7.03 1.01
CA SER A 87 7.95 7.75 -0.22
C SER A 87 6.85 8.69 -0.71
N ALA A 88 5.58 8.24 -0.69
CA ALA A 88 4.44 9.05 -1.07
C ALA A 88 4.22 10.23 -0.10
N LEU A 89 4.36 10.00 1.22
CA LEU A 89 4.28 11.05 2.24
C LEU A 89 5.38 12.10 2.05
N ASN A 90 6.61 11.68 1.75
CA ASN A 90 7.72 12.59 1.48
C ASN A 90 7.49 13.46 0.22
N ASN A 91 6.66 12.99 -0.71
CA ASN A 91 6.27 13.73 -1.91
C ASN A 91 4.85 14.33 -1.82
N TYR A 92 4.22 14.32 -0.65
CA TYR A 92 2.80 14.66 -0.49
C TYR A 92 2.43 16.04 -1.07
N TRP A 93 3.22 17.07 -0.74
CA TRP A 93 2.95 18.42 -1.24
C TRP A 93 3.19 18.55 -2.75
N LYS A 94 4.16 17.82 -3.29
CA LYS A 94 4.44 17.77 -4.73
C LYS A 94 3.29 17.11 -5.48
N LEU A 95 2.79 15.99 -4.95
CA LEU A 95 1.61 15.29 -5.47
C LEU A 95 0.36 16.20 -5.43
N LYS A 96 0.13 16.87 -4.29
CA LYS A 96 -1.00 17.80 -4.15
C LYS A 96 -0.90 19.01 -5.09
N ALA A 97 0.32 19.48 -5.38
CA ALA A 97 0.53 20.55 -6.34
C ALA A 97 0.17 20.09 -7.77
N ILE A 98 0.54 18.86 -8.15
CA ILE A 98 0.13 18.27 -9.43
C ILE A 98 -1.40 18.22 -9.56
N ASP A 99 -2.11 17.80 -8.51
CA ASP A 99 -3.60 17.78 -8.53
C ASP A 99 -4.23 19.17 -8.65
N SER A 100 -3.54 20.22 -8.18
CA SER A 100 -4.04 21.60 -8.22
C SER A 100 -3.76 22.29 -9.55
N LEU A 101 -2.88 21.73 -10.37
CA LEU A 101 -2.46 22.30 -11.63
C LEU A 101 -3.36 21.80 -12.76
N GLU A 102 -4.18 22.69 -13.31
CA GLU A 102 -4.88 22.44 -14.57
C GLU A 102 -3.90 22.66 -15.73
N MET A 103 -3.34 21.55 -16.24
CA MET A 103 -2.43 21.60 -17.38
C MET A 103 -3.20 21.48 -18.70
N PRO A 104 -2.92 22.34 -19.70
CA PRO A 104 -3.67 22.36 -20.96
C PRO A 104 -3.33 21.17 -21.86
N SER A 105 -2.15 20.57 -21.72
CA SER A 105 -1.76 19.37 -22.45
C SER A 105 -1.11 18.30 -21.57
N ARG A 106 -1.15 17.06 -22.07
CA ARG A 106 -0.56 15.91 -21.40
C ARG A 106 0.97 15.94 -21.37
N GLU A 107 1.59 16.42 -22.45
CA GLU A 107 3.06 16.55 -22.53
C GLU A 107 3.60 17.56 -21.51
N GLU A 108 2.86 18.64 -21.26
CA GLU A 108 3.20 19.61 -20.21
C GLU A 108 3.03 19.01 -18.82
N ASN A 109 1.98 18.21 -18.60
CA ASN A 109 1.78 17.49 -17.34
C ASN A 109 2.92 16.50 -17.06
N ASP A 110 3.31 15.68 -18.05
CA ASP A 110 4.43 14.74 -17.92
C ASP A 110 5.75 15.45 -17.62
N LYS A 111 6.00 16.61 -18.25
CA LYS A 111 7.17 17.46 -17.95
C LYS A 111 7.13 17.99 -16.52
N VAL A 112 6.00 18.52 -16.06
CA VAL A 112 5.83 19.03 -14.69
C VAL A 112 6.06 17.91 -13.66
N ILE A 113 5.47 16.73 -13.87
CA ILE A 113 5.69 15.55 -13.03
C ILE A 113 7.18 15.19 -12.98
N SER A 114 7.85 15.18 -14.15
CA SER A 114 9.27 14.82 -14.26
C SER A 114 10.20 15.81 -13.55
N MET A 115 9.82 17.09 -13.47
CA MET A 115 10.56 18.16 -12.81
C MET A 115 10.31 18.22 -11.30
N LEU A 116 9.08 17.95 -10.86
CA LEU A 116 8.68 18.16 -9.47
C LEU A 116 9.04 16.97 -8.57
N ILE A 117 8.89 15.75 -9.10
CA ILE A 117 9.14 14.51 -8.37
C ILE A 117 10.50 13.96 -8.77
N ASP A 118 11.27 13.40 -7.83
CA ASP A 118 12.56 12.77 -8.14
C ASP A 118 12.44 11.23 -8.11
N ASN A 119 11.49 10.71 -7.34
CA ASN A 119 11.27 9.29 -7.20
C ASN A 119 10.70 8.69 -8.50
N GLN A 120 11.48 7.83 -9.15
CA GLN A 120 11.11 7.20 -10.42
C GLN A 120 9.88 6.29 -10.30
N GLU A 121 9.74 5.53 -9.22
CA GLU A 121 8.56 4.67 -9.00
C GLU A 121 7.27 5.50 -8.93
N ILE A 122 7.30 6.65 -8.25
CA ILE A 122 6.16 7.56 -8.19
C ILE A 122 5.87 8.17 -9.57
N LYS A 123 6.90 8.60 -10.31
CA LYS A 123 6.73 9.10 -11.70
C LYS A 123 6.04 8.08 -12.58
N ASP A 124 6.54 6.84 -12.55
CA ASP A 124 6.02 5.76 -13.39
C ASP A 124 4.55 5.47 -13.07
N ILE A 125 4.15 5.53 -11.78
CA ILE A 125 2.76 5.36 -11.37
C ILE A 125 1.88 6.49 -11.97
N LEU A 126 2.30 7.75 -11.84
CA LEU A 126 1.52 8.89 -12.32
C LEU A 126 1.40 8.93 -13.85
N ILE A 127 2.51 8.71 -14.56
CA ILE A 127 2.55 8.73 -16.04
C ILE A 127 1.76 7.55 -16.62
N LYS A 128 1.81 6.38 -15.97
CA LYS A 128 1.07 5.19 -16.41
C LYS A 128 -0.44 5.31 -16.16
N ASP A 129 -0.86 5.99 -15.10
CA ASP A 129 -2.28 6.27 -14.86
C ASP A 129 -2.86 7.18 -15.96
N LEU A 130 -2.09 8.19 -16.39
CA LEU A 130 -2.43 9.07 -17.52
C LEU A 130 -2.54 8.31 -18.87
N LEU A 131 -1.76 7.25 -19.10
CA LEU A 131 -1.91 6.40 -20.31
C LEU A 131 -3.24 5.65 -20.34
N SER A 132 -3.81 5.39 -19.16
CA SER A 132 -5.05 4.62 -19.00
C SER A 132 -6.30 5.49 -19.18
N SER A 133 -6.22 6.79 -18.87
CA SER A 133 -7.33 7.74 -18.94
C SER A 133 -7.60 8.27 -20.35
N ASP A 134 -6.58 8.37 -21.21
CA ASP A 134 -6.75 8.82 -22.61
C ASP A 134 -7.46 7.78 -23.48
N ALA A 135 -7.23 6.48 -23.24
CA ALA A 135 -7.96 5.40 -23.93
C ALA A 135 -9.48 5.45 -23.65
N VAL A 136 -9.89 6.03 -22.52
CA VAL A 136 -11.30 6.21 -22.16
C VAL A 136 -11.88 7.47 -22.82
N LYS A 137 -11.09 8.56 -22.95
CA LYS A 137 -11.52 9.80 -23.62
C LYS A 137 -11.61 9.69 -25.14
N GLU A 138 -10.82 8.83 -25.77
CA GLU A 138 -10.87 8.62 -27.23
C GLU A 138 -12.13 7.83 -27.63
N LYS A 139 -12.46 6.78 -26.86
CA LYS A 139 -13.66 5.95 -27.09
C LYS A 139 -14.97 6.71 -26.90
N SER A 140 -15.04 7.69 -25.99
CA SER A 140 -16.23 8.53 -25.80
C SER A 140 -16.41 9.56 -26.92
N ARG A 141 -15.32 10.10 -27.49
CA ARG A 141 -15.36 11.07 -28.60
C ARG A 141 -15.78 10.43 -29.93
N ASP A 142 -15.41 9.18 -30.17
CA ASP A 142 -15.83 8.46 -31.37
C ASP A 142 -17.30 8.02 -31.31
N MET A 143 -17.83 7.76 -30.11
CA MET A 143 -19.26 7.46 -29.92
C MET A 143 -20.14 8.70 -30.17
N GLU A 144 -19.71 9.91 -29.76
CA GLU A 144 -20.42 11.16 -30.07
C GLU A 144 -20.39 11.50 -31.56
N ARG A 145 -19.27 11.28 -32.26
CA ARG A 145 -19.17 11.54 -33.71
C ARG A 145 -20.07 10.64 -34.56
N THR A 146 -20.32 9.42 -34.10
CA THR A 146 -21.17 8.46 -34.82
C THR A 146 -22.67 8.83 -34.71
N LEU A 147 -23.08 9.52 -33.64
CA LEU A 147 -24.47 9.95 -33.44
C LEU A 147 -24.86 11.22 -34.21
N VAL A 148 -23.90 12.03 -34.67
CA VAL A 148 -24.17 13.29 -35.40
C VAL A 148 -24.32 13.08 -36.91
N THR A 149 -24.08 11.87 -37.42
CA THR A 149 -24.17 11.57 -38.86
C THR A 149 -25.32 10.58 -39.17
N VAL A 150 -26.56 10.96 -38.86
CA VAL A 150 -27.73 10.33 -39.48
C VAL A 150 -28.25 11.30 -40.54
N PRO A 151 -28.14 10.99 -41.84
CA PRO A 151 -28.71 11.84 -42.86
C PRO A 151 -30.24 11.78 -42.75
N ASN A 152 -30.84 12.95 -42.57
CA ASN A 152 -32.28 13.13 -42.55
C ASN A 152 -32.81 12.94 -43.98
N PHE A 153 -33.25 11.72 -44.31
CA PHE A 153 -33.95 11.46 -45.56
C PHE A 153 -35.47 11.57 -45.31
N LEU A 154 -36.05 12.56 -45.99
CA LEU A 154 -37.48 12.88 -46.08
C LEU A 154 -38.31 11.71 -46.61
#